data_AF-A0A318UM33-F1
#
_entry.id   AF-A0A318UM33-F1
#
_cell.length_a   1.000
_cell.length_b   1.000
_cell.length_c   1.000
_cell.angle_alpha   90.00
_cell.angle_beta   90.00
_cell.angle_gamma   90.00
#
_symmetry.space_group_name_H-M   'P 1'
#
loop_
_entity.id
_entity.type
_entity.pdbx_description
1 polymer ?
#
loop_
_entity_poly.entity_id
_entity_poly.type
_entity_poly.pdbx_seq_one_letter_code
_entity_poly.pdbx_strand_id
1 'polypeptide(L)'
;MNLTAKLLIIITLRNLSLIFIKYTVYSYTEEGEAAARFYFFTRQNVYMLIINNFEEYQSHLGKELGVSNWHKIDQEQINKFADATLDHQWIHTDQQKAAVESPFKTTIAHGYLTLSLIPYLWKQIANVCNIKMEINYGIERFKFSQPVLVNDEVQLKAKLTSIANLRGVTKVVIEATLAIKGQQKPAYSGDVVFLYHFI
;
A
#
# COMPACT_ATOMS: atom_id res chain seq x y z
N MET A 1 -10.59 -30.23 30.92
CA MET A 1 -9.79 -28.98 30.92
C MET A 1 -10.72 -27.82 30.55
N ASN A 2 -11.22 -27.08 31.54
CA ASN A 2 -12.14 -25.96 31.31
C ASN A 2 -11.33 -24.66 31.13
N LEU A 3 -11.39 -24.07 29.93
CA LEU A 3 -10.83 -22.74 29.66
C LEU A 3 -11.92 -21.69 29.84
N THR A 4 -11.91 -20.97 30.96
CA THR A 4 -12.68 -19.72 31.13
C THR A 4 -11.78 -18.52 30.88
N ALA A 5 -11.92 -17.88 29.71
CA ALA A 5 -11.28 -16.60 29.42
C ALA A 5 -12.27 -15.46 29.66
N LYS A 6 -11.99 -14.60 30.65
CA LYS A 6 -12.64 -13.29 30.80
C LYS A 6 -11.62 -12.28 31.29
N LEU A 7 -11.21 -11.37 30.41
CA LEU A 7 -11.16 -9.91 30.63
C LEU A 7 -10.60 -9.24 29.37
N LEU A 8 -11.38 -8.39 28.71
CA LEU A 8 -10.94 -7.52 27.63
C LEU A 8 -10.72 -6.11 28.22
N ILE A 9 -9.46 -5.72 28.47
CA ILE A 9 -9.12 -4.32 28.79
C ILE A 9 -8.64 -3.66 27.51
N ILE A 10 -9.49 -2.81 26.90
CA ILE A 10 -9.08 -1.94 25.80
C ILE A 10 -8.43 -0.70 26.42
N ILE A 11 -7.11 -0.62 26.41
CA ILE A 11 -6.39 0.61 26.75
C ILE A 11 -6.17 1.40 25.45
N THR A 12 -6.97 2.44 25.22
CA THR A 12 -6.77 3.36 24.09
C THR A 12 -5.73 4.41 24.48
N LEU A 13 -4.46 4.20 24.14
CA LEU A 13 -3.47 5.27 24.17
C LEU A 13 -3.62 6.09 22.88
N ARG A 14 -4.21 7.28 22.96
CA ARG A 14 -4.30 8.24 21.85
C ARG A 14 -2.90 8.80 21.55
N ASN A 15 -2.12 8.08 20.77
CA ASN A 15 -1.04 8.65 19.97
C ASN A 15 -1.23 8.18 18.52
N LEU A 16 -1.17 9.12 17.59
CA LEU A 16 -1.76 9.15 16.24
C LEU A 16 -1.36 8.04 15.24
N SER A 17 -0.71 6.94 15.65
CA SER A 17 -0.13 5.99 14.68
C SER A 17 -0.23 4.52 15.05
N LEU A 18 -0.52 4.15 16.31
CA LEU A 18 -0.47 2.75 16.76
C LEU A 18 -1.54 2.45 17.81
N ILE A 19 -2.37 1.43 17.57
CA ILE A 19 -3.25 0.84 18.58
C ILE A 19 -2.55 -0.41 19.13
N PHE A 20 -2.22 -0.38 20.42
CA PHE A 20 -1.73 -1.55 21.15
C PHE A 20 -2.91 -2.26 21.81
N ILE A 21 -3.16 -3.51 21.40
CA ILE A 21 -4.12 -4.37 22.10
C ILE A 21 -3.30 -5.26 23.03
N LYS A 22 -3.42 -5.04 24.34
CA LYS A 22 -2.85 -5.90 25.37
C LYS A 22 -3.93 -6.84 25.88
N TYR A 23 -3.70 -8.15 25.77
CA TYR A 23 -4.54 -9.12 26.46
C TYR A 23 -3.68 -10.08 27.27
N THR A 24 -4.21 -10.45 28.44
CA THR A 24 -3.57 -11.38 29.37
C THR A 24 -4.34 -12.68 29.31
N VAL A 25 -3.67 -13.78 28.99
CA VAL A 25 -4.24 -15.13 29.07
C VAL A 25 -3.73 -15.79 30.34
N TYR A 26 -4.65 -16.26 31.17
CA TYR A 26 -4.35 -17.10 32.33
C TYR A 26 -4.64 -18.55 31.96
N SER A 27 -3.69 -19.43 32.22
CA SER A 27 -3.91 -20.88 32.23
C SER A 27 -3.74 -21.39 33.64
N TYR A 28 -4.69 -22.19 34.12
CA TYR A 28 -4.66 -22.83 35.44
C TYR A 28 -4.40 -24.32 35.26
N THR A 29 -3.47 -24.89 36.03
CA THR A 29 -3.34 -26.34 36.23
C THR A 29 -4.15 -26.76 37.46
N GLU A 30 -4.49 -28.06 37.58
CA GLU A 30 -5.28 -28.58 38.71
C GLU A 30 -4.65 -28.34 40.09
N GLU A 31 -3.36 -28.01 40.13
CA GLU A 31 -2.58 -27.73 41.36
C GLU A 31 -2.49 -26.23 41.72
N GLY A 32 -3.17 -25.34 41.00
CA GLY A 32 -3.44 -23.97 41.47
C GLY A 32 -2.42 -22.89 41.11
N GLU A 33 -1.39 -23.18 40.32
CA GLU A 33 -0.47 -22.14 39.82
C GLU A 33 -1.00 -21.49 38.52
N ALA A 34 -1.17 -20.17 38.55
CA ALA A 34 -1.58 -19.38 37.39
C ALA A 34 -0.34 -18.83 36.66
N ALA A 35 -0.10 -19.27 35.42
CA ALA A 35 0.88 -18.65 34.55
C ALA A 35 0.22 -17.55 33.71
N ALA A 36 0.69 -16.30 33.83
CA ALA A 36 0.25 -15.19 33.00
C ALA A 36 1.14 -15.07 31.76
N ARG A 37 0.55 -15.14 30.56
CA ARG A 37 1.24 -14.81 29.31
C ARG A 37 0.72 -13.50 28.74
N PHE A 38 1.64 -12.61 28.40
CA PHE A 38 1.34 -11.34 27.75
C PHE A 38 1.54 -11.47 26.24
N TYR A 39 0.52 -11.10 25.47
CA TYR A 39 0.62 -10.98 24.02
C TYR A 39 0.46 -9.51 23.64
N PHE A 40 1.31 -9.04 22.74
CA PHE A 40 1.23 -7.73 22.14
C PHE A 40 0.88 -7.89 20.67
N PHE A 41 -0.26 -7.34 20.26
CA PHE A 41 -0.58 -7.17 18.84
C PHE A 41 -0.49 -5.68 18.49
N THR A 42 0.34 -5.38 17.50
CA THR A 42 0.34 -4.07 16.83
C THR A 42 -0.66 -4.14 15.68
N ARG A 43 -1.77 -3.40 15.80
CA ARG A 43 -2.57 -3.08 14.62
C ARG A 43 -1.97 -1.82 14.02
N GLN A 44 -1.31 -1.92 12.86
CA GLN A 44 -1.12 -0.72 12.06
C GLN A 44 -2.49 -0.15 11.73
N ASN A 45 -2.66 1.17 11.84
CA ASN A 45 -3.94 1.84 11.63
C ASN A 45 -4.54 1.43 10.28
N VAL A 46 -5.59 0.60 10.32
CA VAL A 46 -6.34 0.09 9.16
C VAL A 46 -7.48 1.06 8.78
N TYR A 47 -7.38 2.33 9.17
CA TYR A 47 -8.40 3.30 8.80
C TYR A 47 -7.99 3.99 7.51
N MET A 48 -8.67 3.60 6.44
CA MET A 48 -8.66 4.30 5.16
C MET A 48 -8.95 5.79 5.41
N LEU A 49 -8.08 6.65 4.89
CA LEU A 49 -8.19 8.10 5.03
C LEU A 49 -9.42 8.59 4.25
N ILE A 50 -10.35 9.27 4.91
CA ILE A 50 -11.52 9.86 4.26
C ILE A 50 -11.23 11.34 3.99
N ILE A 51 -11.47 11.79 2.76
CA ILE A 51 -11.27 13.18 2.34
C ILE A 51 -12.54 13.66 1.64
N ASN A 52 -13.29 14.59 2.23
CA ASN A 52 -14.60 15.00 1.73
C ASN A 52 -14.60 16.25 0.86
N ASN A 53 -13.54 17.06 0.93
CA ASN A 53 -13.45 18.36 0.26
C ASN A 53 -11.99 18.81 0.15
N PHE A 54 -11.79 19.98 -0.48
CA PHE A 54 -10.48 20.58 -0.68
C PHE A 54 -9.77 20.89 0.65
N GLU A 55 -10.48 21.48 1.62
CA GLU A 55 -9.92 21.94 2.89
C GLU A 55 -9.39 20.76 3.72
N GLU A 56 -10.15 19.66 3.78
CA GLU A 56 -9.72 18.41 4.41
C GLU A 56 -8.47 17.88 3.73
N TYR A 57 -8.45 17.81 2.39
CA TYR A 57 -7.27 17.35 1.66
C TYR A 57 -6.06 18.25 1.95
N GLN A 58 -6.25 19.56 1.93
CA GLN A 58 -5.20 20.54 2.19
C GLN A 58 -4.62 20.42 3.60
N SER A 59 -5.43 20.03 4.59
CA SER A 59 -4.97 19.79 5.96
C SER A 59 -3.92 18.67 6.07
N HIS A 60 -3.77 17.84 5.04
CA HIS A 60 -2.76 16.78 4.96
C HIS A 60 -1.48 17.19 4.22
N LEU A 61 -1.36 18.44 3.77
CA LEU A 61 -0.18 18.89 3.02
C LEU A 61 1.12 18.64 3.80
N GLY A 62 2.08 17.99 3.15
CA GLY A 62 3.37 17.61 3.72
C GLY A 62 3.36 16.31 4.52
N LYS A 63 2.21 15.66 4.72
CA LYS A 63 2.07 14.45 5.55
C LYS A 63 2.06 13.18 4.71
N GLU A 64 2.54 12.10 5.31
CA GLU A 64 2.26 10.74 4.88
C GLU A 64 0.75 10.48 5.01
N LEU A 65 0.13 9.99 3.94
CA LEU A 65 -1.30 9.71 3.89
C LEU A 65 -1.59 8.26 4.29
N GLY A 66 -0.64 7.36 4.05
CA GLY A 66 -0.71 5.97 4.48
C GLY A 66 0.03 5.02 3.55
N VAL A 67 -0.20 3.74 3.77
CA VAL A 67 0.37 2.64 3.00
C VAL A 67 -0.72 1.65 2.60
N SER A 68 -0.63 1.08 1.40
CA SER A 68 -1.59 0.08 0.92
C SER A 68 -1.40 -1.26 1.63
N ASN A 69 -2.27 -2.24 1.37
CA ASN A 69 -1.92 -3.63 1.66
C ASN A 69 -0.79 -4.10 0.71
N TRP A 70 -0.12 -5.19 1.10
CA TRP A 70 0.78 -5.91 0.20
C TRP A 70 -0.03 -6.52 -0.94
N HIS A 71 0.44 -6.30 -2.18
CA HIS A 71 -0.13 -6.85 -3.40
C HIS A 71 0.90 -7.74 -4.07
N LYS A 72 0.59 -9.03 -4.23
CA LYS A 72 1.45 -9.97 -4.95
C LYS A 72 1.28 -9.79 -6.46
N ILE A 73 2.39 -9.62 -7.19
CA ILE A 73 2.36 -9.59 -8.66
C ILE A 73 2.72 -10.98 -9.18
N ASP A 74 1.75 -11.71 -9.69
CA ASP A 74 1.97 -13.04 -10.28
C ASP A 74 2.14 -13.00 -11.80
N GLN A 75 2.50 -14.15 -12.37
CA GLN A 75 2.74 -14.27 -13.81
C GLN A 75 1.48 -14.04 -14.64
N GLU A 76 0.30 -14.38 -14.11
CA GLU A 76 -0.96 -14.21 -14.82
C GLU A 76 -1.25 -12.71 -15.03
N GLN A 77 -1.07 -11.90 -13.99
CA GLN A 77 -1.20 -10.45 -14.09
C GLN A 77 -0.18 -9.86 -15.06
N ILE A 78 1.07 -10.33 -15.05
CA ILE A 78 2.11 -9.90 -15.99
C ILE A 78 1.73 -10.22 -17.43
N ASN A 79 1.24 -11.42 -17.70
CA ASN A 79 0.83 -11.83 -19.05
C ASN A 79 -0.40 -11.05 -19.52
N LYS A 80 -1.41 -10.86 -18.66
CA LYS A 80 -2.59 -10.03 -18.99
C LYS A 80 -2.22 -8.59 -19.30
N PHE A 81 -1.23 -8.04 -18.61
CA PHE A 81 -0.72 -6.71 -18.91
C PHE A 81 -0.01 -6.69 -20.27
N ALA A 82 0.83 -7.68 -20.57
CA ALA A 82 1.45 -7.83 -21.89
C ALA A 82 0.40 -7.89 -23.01
N ASP A 83 -0.67 -8.66 -22.83
CA ASP A 83 -1.76 -8.75 -23.81
C ASP A 83 -2.48 -7.40 -24.00
N ALA A 84 -2.69 -6.66 -22.91
CA ALA A 84 -3.34 -5.36 -22.96
C ALA A 84 -2.49 -4.27 -23.61
N THR A 85 -1.15 -4.34 -23.48
CA THR A 85 -0.22 -3.31 -23.97
C THR A 85 0.57 -3.72 -25.20
N LEU A 86 0.44 -4.97 -25.65
CA LEU A 86 1.20 -5.58 -26.75
C LEU A 86 2.72 -5.68 -26.47
N ASP A 87 3.13 -5.56 -25.20
CA ASP A 87 4.52 -5.72 -24.78
C ASP A 87 4.78 -7.14 -24.27
N HIS A 88 5.07 -8.03 -25.22
CA HIS A 88 5.41 -9.44 -24.95
C HIS A 88 6.93 -9.67 -24.86
N GLN A 89 7.73 -8.67 -24.47
CA GLN A 89 9.17 -8.86 -24.30
C GLN A 89 9.44 -10.05 -23.36
N TRP A 90 10.33 -10.95 -23.80
CA TRP A 90 10.54 -12.26 -23.16
C TRP A 90 10.89 -12.20 -21.66
N ILE A 91 11.51 -11.11 -21.19
CA ILE A 91 11.84 -10.91 -19.77
C ILE A 91 10.60 -10.83 -18.87
N HIS A 92 9.43 -10.58 -19.45
CA HIS A 92 8.15 -10.52 -18.78
C HIS A 92 7.35 -11.81 -18.93
N THR A 93 7.35 -12.42 -20.12
CA THR A 93 6.37 -13.44 -20.52
C THR A 93 6.93 -14.85 -20.66
N ASP A 94 8.23 -15.01 -20.95
CA ASP A 94 8.86 -16.31 -21.19
C ASP A 94 9.62 -16.78 -19.94
N GLN A 95 8.93 -17.55 -19.09
CA GLN A 95 9.50 -18.09 -17.85
C GLN A 95 10.69 -19.03 -18.09
N GLN A 96 10.67 -19.82 -19.16
CA GLN A 96 11.74 -20.79 -19.44
C GLN A 96 13.01 -20.06 -19.88
N LYS A 97 12.88 -19.13 -20.82
CA LYS A 97 13.99 -18.31 -21.26
C LYS A 97 14.49 -17.41 -20.13
N ALA A 98 13.60 -16.81 -19.33
CA ALA A 98 13.98 -16.00 -18.18
C ALA A 98 14.77 -16.79 -17.13
N ALA A 99 14.40 -18.04 -16.84
CA ALA A 99 15.14 -18.88 -15.91
C ALA A 99 16.62 -19.08 -16.33
N VAL A 100 16.88 -19.14 -17.64
CA VAL A 100 18.22 -19.40 -18.18
C VAL A 100 18.99 -18.11 -18.47
N GLU A 101 18.40 -17.21 -19.23
CA GLU A 101 19.07 -16.05 -19.85
C GLU A 101 18.94 -14.76 -19.02
N SER A 102 17.88 -14.60 -18.22
CA SER A 102 17.69 -13.37 -17.43
C SER A 102 18.77 -13.24 -16.35
N PRO A 103 19.30 -12.03 -16.10
CA PRO A 103 20.15 -11.78 -14.94
C PRO A 103 19.42 -12.03 -13.61
N PHE A 104 18.09 -12.00 -13.63
CA PHE A 104 17.24 -12.24 -12.45
C PHE A 104 16.85 -13.70 -12.27
N LYS A 105 17.16 -14.58 -13.25
CA LYS A 105 16.80 -16.01 -13.27
C LYS A 105 15.31 -16.31 -13.08
N THR A 106 14.48 -15.31 -13.39
CA THR A 106 13.03 -15.39 -13.41
C THR A 106 12.49 -14.20 -14.23
N THR A 107 11.19 -14.23 -14.53
CA THR A 107 10.49 -13.11 -15.16
C THR A 107 10.35 -11.94 -14.20
N ILE A 108 10.29 -10.74 -14.75
CA ILE A 108 10.04 -9.52 -13.99
C ILE A 108 8.74 -8.88 -14.46
N ALA A 109 8.06 -8.17 -13.57
CA ALA A 109 6.91 -7.37 -13.94
C ALA A 109 7.31 -6.24 -14.89
N HIS A 110 6.41 -5.85 -15.80
CA HIS A 110 6.57 -4.61 -16.57
C HIS A 110 6.64 -3.43 -15.61
N GLY A 111 7.58 -2.50 -15.83
CA GLY A 111 7.63 -1.26 -15.04
C GLY A 111 6.29 -0.51 -15.11
N TYR A 112 5.69 -0.44 -16.30
CA TYR A 112 4.38 0.19 -16.50
C TYR A 112 3.22 -0.56 -15.82
N LEU A 113 3.30 -1.88 -15.64
CA LEU A 113 2.35 -2.62 -14.81
C LEU A 113 2.43 -2.11 -13.37
N THR A 114 3.63 -2.05 -12.79
CA THR A 114 3.80 -1.59 -11.40
C THR A 114 3.29 -0.16 -11.19
N LEU A 115 3.51 0.73 -12.15
CA LEU A 115 2.97 2.08 -12.15
C LEU A 115 1.44 2.11 -12.28
N SER A 116 0.86 1.27 -13.15
CA SER A 116 -0.59 1.20 -13.37
C SER A 116 -1.37 0.69 -12.16
N LEU A 117 -0.69 0.08 -11.17
CA LEU A 117 -1.30 -0.34 -9.92
C LEU A 117 -1.57 0.82 -8.95
N ILE A 118 -0.98 2.01 -9.15
CA ILE A 118 -1.13 3.15 -8.24
C ILE A 118 -2.60 3.45 -7.93
N PRO A 119 -3.53 3.59 -8.91
CA PRO A 119 -4.93 3.87 -8.60
C PRO A 119 -5.60 2.77 -7.75
N TYR A 120 -5.25 1.50 -7.97
CA TYR A 120 -5.79 0.39 -7.18
C TYR A 120 -5.25 0.41 -5.74
N LEU A 121 -3.95 0.62 -5.56
CA LEU A 121 -3.31 0.69 -4.25
C LEU A 121 -3.69 1.96 -3.49
N TRP A 122 -3.86 3.07 -4.19
CA TRP A 122 -4.29 4.36 -3.64
C TRP A 122 -5.68 4.28 -2.99
N LYS A 123 -6.63 3.58 -3.62
CA LYS A 123 -7.97 3.33 -3.05
C LYS A 123 -7.99 2.51 -1.76
N GLN A 124 -6.87 1.88 -1.40
CA GLN A 124 -6.71 1.21 -0.11
C GLN A 124 -6.20 2.17 0.98
N ILE A 125 -5.59 3.29 0.57
CA ILE A 125 -5.02 4.31 1.46
C ILE A 125 -6.05 5.39 1.75
N ALA A 126 -6.71 5.92 0.70
CA ALA A 126 -7.64 7.03 0.83
C ALA A 126 -8.90 6.82 -0.01
N ASN A 127 -10.01 7.31 0.53
CA ASN A 127 -11.28 7.47 -0.15
C ASN A 127 -11.59 8.97 -0.25
N VAL A 128 -11.47 9.51 -1.47
CA VAL A 128 -11.80 10.90 -1.77
C VAL A 128 -13.28 10.96 -2.16
N CYS A 129 -14.10 11.43 -1.22
CA CYS A 129 -15.55 11.50 -1.32
C CYS A 129 -16.02 12.78 -2.01
N ASN A 130 -17.31 12.82 -2.35
CA ASN A 130 -17.97 14.01 -2.93
C ASN A 130 -17.28 14.52 -4.19
N ILE A 131 -16.74 13.62 -5.01
CA ILE A 131 -16.15 13.97 -6.30
C ILE A 131 -17.07 13.55 -7.44
N LYS A 132 -17.20 14.41 -8.43
CA LYS A 132 -17.79 14.09 -9.73
C LYS A 132 -16.87 13.20 -10.55
N MET A 133 -15.55 13.47 -10.50
CA MET A 133 -14.54 12.69 -11.20
C MET A 133 -13.14 12.87 -10.61
N GLU A 134 -12.32 11.85 -10.83
CA GLU A 134 -10.88 11.81 -10.57
C GLU A 134 -10.17 11.53 -11.90
N ILE A 135 -9.08 12.24 -12.18
CA ILE A 135 -8.28 12.07 -13.39
C ILE A 135 -6.82 11.84 -13.00
N ASN A 136 -6.23 10.76 -13.53
CA ASN A 136 -4.78 10.56 -13.54
C ASN A 136 -4.16 11.52 -14.55
N TYR A 137 -3.69 12.68 -14.08
CA TYR A 137 -3.32 13.79 -14.95
C TYR A 137 -1.88 13.72 -15.44
N GLY A 138 -0.97 13.23 -14.61
CA GLY A 138 0.44 13.23 -14.97
C GLY A 138 1.32 12.49 -13.97
N ILE A 139 2.57 12.32 -14.39
CA ILE A 139 3.64 11.70 -13.61
C ILE A 139 4.87 12.57 -13.77
N GLU A 140 5.50 12.92 -12.66
CA GLU A 140 6.67 13.79 -12.59
C GLU A 140 7.79 13.10 -11.79
N ARG A 141 9.05 13.46 -12.07
CA ARG A 141 10.24 13.03 -11.29
C ARG A 141 10.29 11.52 -10.99
N PHE A 142 9.79 10.71 -11.92
CA PHE A 142 9.61 9.27 -11.72
C PHE A 142 10.84 8.47 -12.14
N LYS A 143 11.25 7.51 -11.31
CA LYS A 143 12.42 6.65 -11.58
C LYS A 143 12.21 5.22 -11.11
N PHE A 144 12.33 4.27 -12.05
CA PHE A 144 12.50 2.85 -11.72
C PHE A 144 13.89 2.61 -11.12
N SER A 145 13.89 2.02 -9.93
CA SER A 145 15.07 1.83 -9.10
C SER A 145 15.60 0.40 -9.15
N GLN A 146 14.70 -0.59 -9.19
CA GLN A 146 15.02 -2.00 -9.38
C GLN A 146 13.79 -2.75 -9.89
N PRO A 147 13.96 -3.91 -10.56
CA PRO A 147 12.83 -4.69 -11.05
C PRO A 147 12.02 -5.29 -9.90
N VAL A 148 10.73 -5.55 -10.17
CA VAL A 148 9.87 -6.39 -9.33
C VAL A 148 9.86 -7.77 -9.97
N LEU A 149 10.32 -8.79 -9.25
CA LEU A 149 10.33 -10.15 -9.74
C LEU A 149 8.91 -10.73 -9.70
N VAL A 150 8.62 -11.71 -10.55
CA VAL A 150 7.38 -12.48 -10.43
C VAL A 150 7.26 -13.07 -9.02
N ASN A 151 6.04 -13.01 -8.46
CA ASN A 151 5.67 -13.38 -7.10
C ASN A 151 6.16 -12.45 -5.98
N ASP A 152 6.87 -11.36 -6.28
CA ASP A 152 7.15 -10.32 -5.28
C ASP A 152 5.83 -9.69 -4.80
N GLU A 153 5.84 -9.26 -3.54
CA GLU A 153 4.76 -8.46 -2.95
C GLU A 153 5.18 -7.00 -2.88
N VAL A 154 4.32 -6.11 -3.37
CA VAL A 154 4.56 -4.67 -3.40
C VAL A 154 3.57 -3.89 -2.53
N GLN A 155 3.98 -2.72 -2.03
CA GLN A 155 3.15 -1.84 -1.22
C GLN A 155 3.38 -0.39 -1.62
N LEU A 156 2.31 0.35 -1.87
CA LEU A 156 2.38 1.79 -2.11
C LEU A 156 2.50 2.53 -0.80
N LYS A 157 3.43 3.48 -0.74
CA LYS A 157 3.49 4.54 0.27
C LYS A 157 3.18 5.86 -0.40
N ALA A 158 2.31 6.67 0.21
CA ALA A 158 1.80 7.89 -0.40
C ALA A 158 1.93 9.08 0.54
N LYS A 159 2.50 10.18 0.05
CA LYS A 159 2.66 11.45 0.76
C LYS A 159 2.11 12.60 -0.07
N LEU A 160 1.36 13.51 0.54
CA LEU A 160 0.89 14.71 -0.14
C LEU A 160 2.01 15.76 -0.20
N THR A 161 2.53 16.03 -1.38
CA THR A 161 3.64 16.99 -1.58
C THR A 161 3.16 18.35 -2.09
N SER A 162 2.04 18.39 -2.81
CA SER A 162 1.44 19.64 -3.27
C SER A 162 -0.07 19.52 -3.46
N ILE A 163 -0.77 20.62 -3.23
CA ILE A 163 -2.20 20.76 -3.50
C ILE A 163 -2.51 22.20 -3.93
N ALA A 164 -3.32 22.36 -4.97
CA ALA A 164 -3.76 23.66 -5.47
C ALA A 164 -5.21 23.60 -5.97
N ASN A 165 -5.96 24.67 -5.76
CA ASN A 165 -7.28 24.85 -6.36
C ASN A 165 -7.12 25.62 -7.69
N LEU A 166 -7.40 24.95 -8.80
CA LEU A 166 -7.35 25.49 -10.15
C LEU A 166 -8.77 25.86 -10.61
N ARG A 167 -9.34 26.91 -10.01
CA ARG A 167 -10.68 27.44 -10.35
C ARG A 167 -11.77 26.35 -10.30
N GLY A 168 -11.83 25.61 -9.19
CA GLY A 168 -12.82 24.55 -8.97
C GLY A 168 -12.33 23.13 -9.27
N VAL A 169 -11.08 22.99 -9.72
CA VAL A 169 -10.42 21.68 -9.86
C VAL A 169 -9.28 21.57 -8.86
N THR A 170 -9.34 20.60 -7.98
CA THR A 170 -8.28 20.35 -7.01
C THR A 170 -7.17 19.53 -7.68
N LYS A 171 -6.02 20.16 -7.92
CA LYS A 171 -4.80 19.48 -8.38
C LYS A 171 -3.98 19.06 -7.17
N VAL A 172 -3.70 17.76 -7.04
CA VAL A 172 -2.79 17.23 -6.02
C VAL A 172 -1.59 16.55 -6.65
N VAL A 173 -0.48 16.60 -5.93
CA VAL A 173 0.73 15.83 -6.24
C VAL A 173 1.00 14.91 -5.06
N ILE A 174 1.04 13.62 -5.35
CA ILE A 174 1.33 12.57 -4.38
C ILE A 174 2.70 11.99 -4.71
N GLU A 175 3.63 12.07 -3.77
CA GLU A 175 4.86 11.30 -3.86
C GLU A 175 4.51 9.83 -3.60
N ALA A 176 4.70 9.00 -4.62
CA ALA A 176 4.43 7.58 -4.64
C ALA A 176 5.75 6.81 -4.59
N THR A 177 5.90 6.01 -3.54
CA THR A 177 7.00 5.04 -3.41
C THR A 177 6.43 3.63 -3.39
N LEU A 178 6.86 2.78 -4.33
CA LEU A 178 6.44 1.38 -4.36
C LEU A 178 7.52 0.51 -3.70
N ALA A 179 7.28 0.09 -2.47
CA ALA A 179 8.16 -0.80 -1.73
C ALA A 179 8.00 -2.25 -2.23
N ILE A 180 9.08 -3.03 -2.14
CA ILE A 180 9.06 -4.49 -2.36
C ILE A 180 9.30 -5.16 -1.00
N LYS A 181 8.49 -6.16 -0.66
CA LYS A 181 8.55 -6.82 0.64
C LYS A 181 9.94 -7.42 0.89
N GLY A 182 10.51 -7.14 2.06
CA GLY A 182 11.83 -7.64 2.45
C GLY A 182 13.02 -6.94 1.80
N GLN A 183 12.80 -5.93 0.95
CA GLN A 183 13.88 -5.19 0.28
C GLN A 183 14.00 -3.77 0.81
N GLN A 184 15.23 -3.26 0.95
CA GLN A 184 15.48 -1.88 1.38
C GLN A 184 15.21 -0.86 0.28
N LYS A 185 15.57 -1.20 -0.96
CA LYS A 185 15.38 -0.33 -2.12
C LYS A 185 13.93 -0.48 -2.63
N PRO A 186 13.22 0.61 -2.98
CA PRO A 186 11.90 0.49 -3.59
C PRO A 186 12.01 0.10 -5.07
N ALA A 187 10.93 -0.42 -5.65
CA ALA A 187 10.81 -0.63 -7.09
C ALA A 187 10.93 0.69 -7.85
N TYR A 188 10.24 1.72 -7.37
CA TYR A 188 10.34 3.08 -7.88
C TYR A 188 9.97 4.12 -6.81
N SER A 189 10.33 5.37 -7.10
CA SER A 189 9.76 6.56 -6.48
C SER A 189 9.45 7.59 -7.57
N GLY A 190 8.40 8.38 -7.37
CA GLY A 190 8.03 9.47 -8.28
C GLY A 190 6.78 10.17 -7.82
N ASP A 191 6.41 11.24 -8.50
CA ASP A 191 5.23 12.03 -8.17
C ASP A 191 4.11 11.72 -9.16
N VAL A 192 2.93 11.39 -8.64
CA VAL A 192 1.71 11.24 -9.44
C VAL A 192 0.79 12.42 -9.21
N VAL A 193 0.17 12.90 -10.27
CA VAL A 193 -0.68 14.08 -10.26
C VAL A 193 -2.12 13.65 -10.50
N PHE A 194 -2.99 13.93 -9.54
CA PHE A 194 -4.43 13.73 -9.68
C PHE A 194 -5.15 15.07 -9.81
N LEU A 195 -6.20 15.09 -10.61
CA LEU A 195 -7.19 16.16 -10.61
C LEU A 195 -8.50 15.63 -10.04
N TYR A 196 -9.04 16.32 -9.04
CA TYR A 196 -10.32 16.03 -8.44
C TYR A 196 -11.31 17.17 -8.72
N HIS A 197 -12.50 16.79 -9.15
CA HIS A 197 -13.65 17.70 -9.25
C HIS A 197 -14.59 17.40 -8.09
N PHE A 198 -14.46 18.12 -6.98
CA PHE A 198 -15.43 18.04 -5.89
C PHE A 198 -16.80 18.61 -6.34
N ILE A 199 -17.87 18.06 -5.77
CA ILE A 199 -19.28 18.47 -5.99
C ILE A 199 -19.60 19.71 -5.16
#